data_AF-A0A4Y1ZWP1-F1
#
_entry.id   AF-A0A4Y1ZWP1-F1
#
_cell.length_a   1.000
_cell.length_b   1.000
_cell.length_c   1.000
_cell.angle_alpha   90.00
_cell.angle_beta   90.00
_cell.angle_gamma   90.00
#
_symmetry.space_group_name_H-M   'P 1'
#
loop_
_entity.id
_entity.type
_entity.pdbx_description
1 polymer ?
#
loop_
_entity_poly.entity_id
_entity_poly.type
_entity_poly.pdbx_seq_one_letter_code
_entity_poly.pdbx_strand_id
1 'polypeptide(L)'
;MVCIDTKTRCNSLLAMLERLLEIKPAMSKTLIDTQEQRILANVEFETLTATVAGLKPVNIGLGKLCSRNATLLTAEGVFTFIIGELDKQSSEFA
;
A
#
# COMPACT_ATOMS: atom_id res chain seq x y z
N MET A 1 -4.18 -19.55 -14.87
CA MET A 1 -3.61 -18.44 -14.09
C MET A 1 -3.90 -17.15 -14.86
N VAL A 2 -4.74 -16.27 -14.31
CA VAL A 2 -5.05 -14.98 -14.96
C VAL A 2 -3.95 -14.00 -14.58
N CYS A 3 -3.10 -13.63 -15.53
CA CYS A 3 -2.10 -12.58 -15.31
C CYS A 3 -2.80 -11.22 -15.34
N ILE A 4 -3.07 -10.68 -14.15
CA ILE A 4 -3.54 -9.31 -13.98
C ILE A 4 -2.32 -8.38 -14.13
N ASP A 5 -2.48 -7.27 -14.85
CA ASP A 5 -1.40 -6.30 -15.01
C ASP A 5 -1.01 -5.68 -13.65
N THR A 6 0.27 -5.30 -13.53
CA THR A 6 0.84 -4.81 -12.26
C THR A 6 0.07 -3.62 -11.68
N LYS A 7 -0.44 -2.73 -12.53
CA LYS A 7 -1.24 -1.58 -12.09
C LYS A 7 -2.55 -2.03 -11.47
N THR A 8 -3.28 -2.94 -12.12
CA THR A 8 -4.53 -3.49 -11.58
C THR A 8 -4.30 -4.26 -10.28
N ARG A 9 -3.20 -5.00 -10.17
CA ARG A 9 -2.83 -5.72 -8.93
C ARG A 9 -2.49 -4.80 -7.77
N CYS A 10 -1.68 -3.76 -7.99
CA CYS A 10 -1.31 -2.81 -6.95
C CYS A 10 -2.50 -1.95 -6.51
N ASN A 11 -3.36 -1.54 -7.46
CA ASN A 11 -4.60 -0.82 -7.14
C ASN A 11 -5.54 -1.64 -6.25
N SER A 12 -5.77 -2.92 -6.56
CA SER A 12 -6.68 -3.75 -5.79
C SER A 12 -6.16 -4.02 -4.38
N LEU A 13 -4.86 -4.28 -4.22
CA LEU A 13 -4.24 -4.47 -2.92
C LEU A 13 -4.33 -3.20 -2.07
N LEU A 14 -3.95 -2.04 -2.61
CA LEU A 14 -4.00 -0.78 -1.88
C LEU A 14 -5.43 -0.46 -1.41
N ALA A 15 -6.41 -0.58 -2.32
CA ALA A 15 -7.82 -0.34 -1.98
C ALA A 15 -8.36 -1.32 -0.93
N MET A 16 -7.90 -2.58 -0.95
CA MET A 16 -8.27 -3.58 0.07
C MET A 16 -7.72 -3.19 1.44
N LEU A 17 -6.44 -2.81 1.51
CA LEU A 17 -5.79 -2.44 2.76
C LEU A 17 -6.33 -1.14 3.34
N GLU A 18 -6.63 -0.14 2.51
CA GLU A 18 -7.28 1.11 2.95
C GLU A 18 -8.65 0.81 3.58
N ARG A 19 -9.49 0.00 2.93
CA ARG A 19 -10.78 -0.43 3.50
C ARG A 19 -10.62 -1.21 4.79
N LEU A 20 -9.60 -2.07 4.89
CA LEU A 20 -9.32 -2.82 6.11
C LEU A 20 -9.01 -1.88 7.29
N LEU A 21 -8.21 -0.84 7.03
CA LEU A 21 -7.88 0.17 8.04
C LEU A 21 -9.09 1.02 8.43
N GLU A 22 -10.00 1.32 7.49
CA GLU A 22 -11.26 2.02 7.79
C GLU A 22 -12.16 1.23 8.76
N ILE A 23 -12.24 -0.09 8.60
CA ILE A 23 -13.06 -0.96 9.47
C ILE A 23 -12.34 -1.38 10.76
N LYS A 24 -11.09 -0.97 10.97
CA LYS A 24 -10.29 -1.31 12.16
C LYS A 24 -11.07 -1.11 13.48
N PRO A 25 -11.76 0.02 13.74
CA PRO A 25 -12.44 0.21 15.02
C PRO A 25 -13.55 -0.82 15.28
N ALA A 26 -14.30 -1.18 14.24
CA ALA A 26 -15.34 -2.20 14.32
C ALA A 26 -14.73 -3.59 14.56
N MET A 27 -13.66 -3.93 13.81
CA MET A 27 -12.94 -5.18 14.00
C MET A 27 -12.33 -5.29 15.39
N SER A 28 -11.64 -4.26 15.88
CA SER A 28 -11.05 -4.24 17.23
C SER A 28 -12.11 -4.46 18.30
N LYS A 29 -13.29 -3.82 18.15
CA LYS A 29 -14.40 -4.03 19.08
C LYS A 29 -14.90 -5.47 19.05
N THR A 30 -15.14 -6.04 17.87
CA THR A 30 -15.57 -7.44 17.74
C THR A 30 -14.56 -8.41 18.34
N LEU A 31 -13.25 -8.19 18.12
CA LEU A 31 -12.19 -9.03 18.71
C LEU A 31 -12.16 -8.93 20.24
N ILE A 32 -12.48 -7.76 20.81
CA ILE A 32 -12.64 -7.60 22.27
C ILE A 32 -13.87 -8.37 22.76
N ASP A 33 -15.01 -8.22 22.09
CA ASP A 33 -16.28 -8.85 22.46
C ASP A 33 -16.19 -10.39 22.42
N THR A 34 -15.44 -10.95 21.46
CA THR A 34 -15.22 -12.39 21.34
C THR A 34 -14.01 -12.92 22.12
N GLN A 35 -13.26 -12.06 22.82
CA GLN A 35 -12.02 -12.39 23.52
C GLN A 35 -10.89 -12.92 22.59
N GLU A 36 -10.91 -12.56 21.30
CA GLU A 36 -9.98 -13.01 20.26
C GLU A 36 -8.91 -11.96 19.92
N GLN A 37 -8.53 -11.12 20.89
CA GLN A 37 -7.62 -9.99 20.71
C GLN A 37 -6.22 -10.39 20.21
N ARG A 38 -5.86 -11.68 20.27
CA ARG A 38 -4.59 -12.22 19.76
C ARG A 38 -4.55 -12.38 18.24
N ILE A 39 -5.69 -12.36 17.55
CA ILE A 39 -5.77 -12.54 16.10
C ILE A 39 -5.13 -11.36 15.35
N LEU A 40 -5.35 -10.14 15.84
CA LEU A 40 -4.76 -8.92 15.29
C LEU A 40 -4.48 -7.97 16.45
N ALA A 41 -3.21 -7.69 16.72
CA ALA A 41 -2.81 -6.69 17.69
C ALA A 41 -2.54 -5.34 17.02
N ASN A 42 -2.23 -4.34 17.83
CA ASN A 42 -1.97 -2.98 17.34
C ASN A 42 -0.75 -2.92 16.42
N VAL A 43 0.27 -3.76 16.66
CA VAL A 43 1.51 -3.78 15.86
C VAL A 43 1.24 -4.21 14.42
N GLU A 44 0.33 -5.16 14.19
CA GLU A 44 -0.07 -5.56 12.84
C GLU A 44 -0.79 -4.40 12.12
N PHE A 45 -1.65 -3.65 12.82
CA PHE A 45 -2.30 -2.47 12.24
C PHE A 45 -1.35 -1.33 11.96
N GLU A 46 -0.33 -1.12 12.79
CA GLU A 46 0.75 -0.15 12.52
C GLU A 46 1.54 -0.56 11.28
N THR A 47 1.90 -1.84 11.17
CA THR A 47 2.57 -2.40 9.99
C THR A 47 1.74 -2.24 8.73
N LEU A 48 0.42 -2.50 8.79
CA LEU A 48 -0.51 -2.29 7.69
C LEU A 48 -0.59 -0.81 7.29
N THR A 49 -0.58 0.10 8.26
CA THR A 49 -0.61 1.54 8.02
C THR A 49 0.66 2.00 7.31
N ALA A 50 1.83 1.55 7.76
CA ALA A 50 3.10 1.82 7.11
C ALA A 50 3.15 1.24 5.68
N THR A 51 2.62 0.01 5.51
CA THR A 51 2.54 -0.64 4.19
C THR A 51 1.66 0.18 3.22
N VAL A 52 0.50 0.66 3.67
CA VAL A 52 -0.37 1.53 2.85
C VAL A 52 0.35 2.83 2.49
N ALA A 53 1.07 3.43 3.44
CA ALA A 53 1.82 4.66 3.19
C ALA A 53 2.93 4.45 2.14
N GLY A 54 3.65 3.33 2.18
CA GLY A 54 4.68 2.99 1.19
C GLY A 54 4.11 2.60 -0.18
N LEU A 55 2.93 1.98 -0.23
CA LEU A 55 2.27 1.59 -1.48
C LEU A 55 1.65 2.77 -2.25
N LYS A 56 1.29 3.87 -1.58
CA LYS A 56 0.73 5.07 -2.21
C LYS A 56 1.63 5.65 -3.32
N PRO A 57 2.91 6.01 -3.08
CA PRO A 57 3.79 6.53 -4.12
C PRO A 57 4.03 5.52 -5.24
N VAL A 58 4.15 4.23 -4.91
CA VAL A 58 4.28 3.14 -5.89
C VAL A 58 3.07 3.10 -6.84
N ASN A 59 1.86 3.19 -6.29
CA ASN A 59 0.64 3.14 -7.09
C ASN A 59 0.51 4.36 -8.03
N ILE A 60 0.86 5.55 -7.53
CA ILE A 60 0.91 6.78 -8.33
C ILE A 60 1.91 6.62 -9.48
N GLY A 61 3.11 6.14 -9.17
CA GLY A 61 4.18 5.92 -10.14
C GLY A 61 3.80 4.89 -11.21
N LEU A 62 3.21 3.76 -10.82
CA LEU A 62 2.66 2.77 -11.77
C LEU A 62 1.61 3.39 -12.68
N GLY A 63 0.75 4.27 -12.17
CA GLY A 63 -0.21 5.02 -12.98
C GLY A 63 0.44 5.82 -14.12
N LYS A 64 1.61 6.40 -13.87
CA LYS A 64 2.40 7.15 -14.87
C LYS A 64 3.18 6.24 -15.81
N LEU A 65 3.83 5.20 -15.27
CA LEU A 65 4.63 4.24 -16.04
C LEU A 65 3.78 3.41 -17.01
N CYS A 66 2.58 3.01 -16.59
CA CYS A 66 1.65 2.27 -17.45
C CYS A 66 0.87 3.17 -18.42
N SER A 67 1.20 4.47 -18.50
CA SER A 67 0.60 5.36 -19.49
C SER A 67 1.24 5.14 -20.86
N ARG A 68 0.45 5.29 -21.94
CA ARG A 68 0.95 5.13 -23.31
C ARG A 68 2.05 6.12 -23.69
N ASN A 69 2.15 7.23 -22.97
CA ASN A 69 3.12 8.31 -23.21
C ASN A 69 4.37 8.19 -22.32
N ALA A 70 4.50 7.12 -21.55
CA ALA A 70 5.68 6.90 -20.71
C ALA A 70 6.92 6.70 -21.58
N THR A 71 7.95 7.50 -21.34
CA THR A 71 9.28 7.35 -21.94
C THR A 71 10.29 6.91 -20.88
N LEU A 72 11.52 6.61 -21.29
CA LEU A 72 12.60 6.30 -20.35
C LEU A 72 12.87 7.47 -19.38
N LEU A 73 12.78 8.71 -19.86
CA LEU A 73 12.92 9.91 -19.04
C LEU A 73 11.77 10.04 -18.03
N THR A 74 10.53 9.73 -18.43
CA THR A 74 9.40 9.65 -17.51
C THR A 74 9.65 8.58 -16.44
N ALA A 75 10.22 7.43 -16.83
CA ALA A 75 10.48 6.34 -15.90
C ALA A 75 11.53 6.72 -14.84
N GLU A 76 12.63 7.33 -15.25
CA GLU A 76 13.65 7.85 -14.33
C GLU A 76 13.05 8.82 -13.30
N GLY A 77 12.28 9.81 -13.76
CA GLY A 77 11.63 10.76 -12.86
C GLY A 77 10.63 10.11 -11.90
N VAL A 78 9.88 9.10 -12.36
CA VAL A 78 8.95 8.35 -11.52
C VAL A 78 9.69 7.51 -10.47
N PHE A 79 10.79 6.85 -10.82
CA PHE A 79 11.57 6.08 -9.84
C PHE A 79 12.20 6.98 -8.79
N THR A 80 12.79 8.12 -9.20
CA THR A 80 13.31 9.12 -8.25
C THR A 80 12.22 9.62 -7.31
N PHE A 81 11.01 9.86 -7.81
CA PHE A 81 9.86 10.20 -6.97
C PHE A 81 9.50 9.10 -5.98
N ILE A 82 9.36 7.84 -6.44
CA ILE A 82 8.99 6.72 -5.56
C ILE A 82 10.03 6.53 -4.46
N ILE A 83 11.31 6.47 -4.80
CA ILE A 83 12.40 6.27 -3.85
C ILE A 83 12.44 7.43 -2.86
N GLY A 84 12.37 8.67 -3.33
CA GLY A 84 12.38 9.85 -2.45
C GLY A 84 11.19 9.91 -1.48
N GLU A 85 10.02 9.38 -1.86
CA GLU A 85 8.88 9.26 -0.94
C GLU A 85 9.03 8.10 0.05
N LEU A 86 9.67 7.00 -0.34
CA LEU A 86 9.95 5.86 0.55
C LEU A 86 11.04 6.20 1.58
N ASP A 87 12.10 6.91 1.18
CA ASP A 87 13.18 7.37 2.06
C ASP A 87 12.64 8.24 3.19
N LYS A 88 11.71 9.15 2.89
CA LYS A 88 11.06 10.02 3.91
C LYS A 88 10.30 9.22 4.95
N GLN A 89 9.82 8.04 4.60
CA GLN A 89 9.05 7.19 5.51
C GLN A 89 9.93 6.31 6.40
N SER A 90 11.27 6.40 6.30
CA SER A 90 12.21 5.48 6.98
C SER A 90 11.81 4.02 6.79
N SER A 91 11.22 3.74 5.63
CA SER A 91 10.69 2.44 5.27
C SER A 91 11.87 1.50 5.02
N GLU A 92 11.79 0.24 5.47
CA GLU A 92 12.81 -0.79 5.17
C GLU A 92 12.95 -1.08 3.66
N PHE A 93 12.11 -0.48 2.82
CA PHE A 93 12.19 -0.55 1.36
C PHE A 93 13.07 0.54 0.71
N ALA A 94 13.77 1.37 1.51
CA ALA A 94 14.80 2.31 1.07
C ALA A 94 16.13 1.60 0.72
#